data_AF-A0A2S9FIT5-F1
#
_entry.id   AF-A0A2S9FIT5-F1
#
_cell.length_a   1.000
_cell.length_b   1.000
_cell.length_c   1.000
_cell.angle_alpha   90.00
_cell.angle_beta   90.00
_cell.angle_gamma   90.00
#
_symmetry.space_group_name_H-M   'P 1'
#
loop_
_entity.id
_entity.type
_entity.pdbx_description
1 polymer ?
#
loop_
_entity_poly.entity_id
_entity_poly.type
_entity_poly.pdbx_seq_one_letter_code
_entity_poly.pdbx_strand_id
1 'polypeptide(L)' 'MTTGSHQATEAWRELLDTLHGLDESFMAGPKAVTDDRHIADGYRMIATTLGVALDTYLFADPTRPRWLELNSPFRPDRR' A
#
# COMPACT_ATOMS: atom_id res chain seq x y z
N MET A 1 -25.72 19.26 14.64
CA MET A 1 -24.85 18.16 14.17
C MET A 1 -23.70 18.78 13.42
N THR A 2 -22.54 18.89 14.05
CA THR A 2 -21.31 19.34 13.38
C THR A 2 -20.81 18.21 12.50
N THR A 3 -21.12 18.27 11.21
CA THR A 3 -20.56 17.37 10.19
C THR A 3 -19.12 17.79 9.91
N GLY A 4 -18.22 17.59 10.89
CA GLY A 4 -16.79 17.75 10.68
C GLY A 4 -16.26 16.48 10.04
N SER A 5 -15.82 16.54 8.79
CA SER A 5 -14.99 15.48 8.23
C SER A 5 -13.77 15.33 9.13
N HIS A 6 -13.57 14.15 9.73
CA HIS A 6 -12.34 13.89 10.47
C HIS A 6 -11.20 13.74 9.45
N GLN A 7 -10.09 14.46 9.62
CA GLN A 7 -8.94 14.38 8.71
C GLN A 7 -8.45 12.93 8.50
N ALA A 8 -8.51 12.10 9.55
CA ALA A 8 -8.19 10.67 9.44
C ALA A 8 -9.16 9.92 8.50
N THR A 9 -10.45 10.27 8.50
CA THR A 9 -11.44 9.69 7.59
C THR A 9 -11.21 10.14 6.14
N GLU A 10 -10.80 11.39 5.93
CA GLU A 10 -10.43 11.92 4.61
C GLU A 10 -9.19 11.20 4.07
N ALA A 11 -8.10 11.15 4.84
CA ALA A 11 -6.88 10.44 4.46
C ALA A 11 -7.12 8.94 4.21
N TRP A 12 -8.03 8.31 4.97
CA TRP A 12 -8.42 6.92 4.72
C TRP A 12 -9.12 6.75 3.36
N ARG A 13 -10.03 7.66 3.00
CA ARG A 13 -10.71 7.62 1.70
C ARG A 13 -9.73 7.86 0.56
N GLU A 14 -8.85 8.85 0.69
CA GLU A 14 -7.79 9.12 -0.30
C GLU A 14 -6.88 7.90 -0.52
N LEU A 15 -6.54 7.17 0.54
CA LEU A 15 -5.79 5.92 0.43
C LEU A 15 -6.55 4.87 -0.39
N LEU A 16 -7.85 4.68 -0.12
CA LEU A 16 -8.68 3.72 -0.86
C LEU A 16 -8.82 4.13 -2.34
N ASP A 17 -9.03 5.41 -2.61
CA ASP A 17 -9.13 5.94 -3.97
C ASP A 17 -7.80 5.77 -4.73
N THR A 18 -6.67 5.98 -4.05
CA THR A 18 -5.34 5.72 -4.62
C THR A 18 -5.17 4.25 -4.97
N LEU A 19 -5.50 3.34 -4.04
CA LEU A 19 -5.41 1.89 -4.29
C LEU A 19 -6.33 1.44 -5.44
N HIS A 20 -7.50 2.08 -5.58
CA HIS A 20 -8.44 1.81 -6.65
C HIS A 20 -7.87 2.14 -8.03
N GLY A 21 -7.14 3.26 -8.18
CA GLY A 21 -6.57 3.69 -9.46
C GLY A 21 -5.19 3.14 -9.79
N LEU A 22 -4.50 2.48 -8.85
CA LEU A 22 -3.13 2.02 -9.07
C LEU A 22 -3.02 0.87 -10.09
N ASP A 23 -4.09 0.11 -10.32
CA ASP A 23 -4.08 -0.99 -11.30
C ASP A 23 -3.99 -0.50 -12.74
N GLU A 24 -4.41 0.74 -13.03
CA GLU A 24 -4.23 1.37 -14.34
C GLU A 24 -2.77 1.34 -14.79
N SER A 25 -1.81 1.36 -13.85
CA SER A 25 -0.37 1.27 -14.14
C SER A 25 0.03 0.01 -14.91
N PHE A 26 -0.72 -1.08 -14.78
CA PHE A 26 -0.50 -2.33 -15.52
C PHE A 26 -1.69 -2.73 -16.40
N MET A 27 -2.87 -2.14 -16.23
CA MET A 27 -4.06 -2.43 -17.03
C MET A 27 -4.21 -1.53 -18.27
N ALA A 28 -3.49 -0.40 -18.34
CA ALA A 28 -3.62 0.57 -19.42
C ALA A 28 -2.36 0.73 -20.30
N GLY A 29 -2.56 1.29 -21.49
CA GLY A 29 -1.50 1.67 -22.42
C GLY A 29 -0.96 0.54 -23.30
N PRO A 30 0.09 0.82 -24.10
CA PRO A 30 0.60 -0.12 -25.12
C PRO A 30 1.21 -1.42 -24.56
N LYS A 31 1.47 -1.46 -23.25
CA LYS A 31 2.06 -2.60 -22.53
C LYS A 31 1.11 -3.14 -21.45
N ALA A 32 -0.18 -2.89 -21.60
CA ALA A 32 -1.20 -3.42 -20.71
C ALA A 32 -1.07 -4.95 -20.59
N VAL A 33 -1.15 -5.43 -19.36
CA VAL A 33 -1.09 -6.84 -19.03
C VAL A 33 -2.45 -7.47 -19.33
N THR A 34 -2.45 -8.57 -20.08
CA THR A 34 -3.69 -9.23 -20.53
C THR A 34 -3.88 -10.63 -19.95
N ASP A 35 -2.87 -11.19 -19.30
CA ASP A 35 -2.89 -12.55 -18.76
C ASP A 35 -3.17 -12.53 -17.25
N ASP A 36 -4.10 -13.38 -16.81
CA ASP A 36 -4.63 -13.41 -15.44
C ASP A 36 -3.53 -13.56 -14.39
N ARG A 37 -2.49 -14.35 -14.69
CA ARG A 37 -1.37 -14.56 -13.78
C ARG A 37 -0.58 -13.28 -13.54
N HIS A 38 -0.25 -12.57 -14.62
CA HIS A 38 0.50 -11.32 -14.53
C HIS A 38 -0.33 -10.19 -13.90
N ILE A 39 -1.66 -10.19 -14.12
CA ILE A 39 -2.59 -9.27 -13.42
C ILE A 39 -2.55 -9.54 -11.91
N ALA A 40 -2.65 -10.82 -11.51
CA ALA A 40 -2.56 -11.20 -10.10
C ALA A 40 -1.19 -10.82 -9.48
N ASP A 41 -0.11 -10.94 -10.24
CA ASP A 41 1.23 -10.50 -9.82
C ASP A 41 1.30 -8.96 -9.66
N GLY A 42 0.61 -8.19 -10.51
CA GLY A 42 0.46 -6.73 -10.37
C GLY A 42 -0.24 -6.32 -9.08
N TYR A 43 -1.37 -6.95 -8.75
CA TYR A 43 -2.05 -6.70 -7.47
C TYR A 43 -1.21 -7.16 -6.26
N ARG A 44 -0.46 -8.25 -6.39
CA ARG A 44 0.49 -8.68 -5.34
C ARG A 44 1.55 -7.59 -5.12
N MET A 45 2.09 -7.01 -6.18
CA MET A 45 3.04 -5.90 -6.10
C MET A 45 2.45 -4.70 -5.34
N ILE A 46 1.23 -4.24 -5.69
CA ILE A 46 0.54 -3.15 -4.99
C ILE A 46 0.42 -3.46 -3.49
N ALA A 47 -0.05 -4.66 -3.14
CA ALA A 47 -0.24 -5.06 -1.75
C ALA A 47 1.10 -5.12 -0.97
N THR A 48 2.16 -5.61 -1.60
CA THR A 48 3.51 -5.64 -0.98
C THR A 48 4.03 -4.23 -0.74
N THR A 49 3.92 -3.32 -1.72
CA THR A 49 4.32 -1.91 -1.57
C THR A 49 3.54 -1.20 -0.47
N LEU A 50 2.22 -1.42 -0.38
CA LEU A 50 1.40 -0.91 0.71
C LEU A 50 1.89 -1.44 2.07
N GLY A 51 2.23 -2.73 2.14
CA GLY A 51 2.81 -3.34 3.35
C GLY A 51 4.06 -2.60 3.85
N VAL A 52 4.97 -2.23 2.94
CA VAL A 52 6.18 -1.44 3.24
C VAL A 52 5.83 -0.03 3.72
N ALA A 53 4.86 0.63 3.07
CA ALA A 53 4.42 1.96 3.48
C ALA A 53 3.83 1.96 4.89
N LEU A 54 2.97 0.99 5.23
CA LEU A 54 2.38 0.88 6.57
C LEU A 54 3.47 0.65 7.63
N ASP A 55 4.48 -0.18 7.34
CA ASP A 55 5.61 -0.42 8.23
C ASP A 55 6.44 0.85 8.50
N THR A 56 6.58 1.69 7.46
CA THR A 56 7.37 2.92 7.53
C THR A 56 6.62 4.07 8.20
N TYR A 57 5.30 4.20 7.97
CA TYR A 57 4.53 5.37 8.40
C TYR A 57 3.70 5.15 9.67
N LEU A 58 3.22 3.92 9.92
CA LEU A 58 2.36 3.65 11.10
C LEU A 58 3.10 3.03 12.27
N PHE A 59 4.15 2.26 12.01
CA PHE A 59 4.87 1.48 13.03
C PHE A 59 6.29 1.96 13.30
N ALA A 60 6.72 3.06 12.68
CA ALA A 60 8.02 3.64 12.97
C ALA A 60 8.08 4.23 14.38
N ASP A 61 9.15 3.90 15.12
CA ASP A 61 9.49 4.52 16.39
C ASP A 61 10.71 5.42 16.20
N PRO A 62 10.53 6.76 16.14
CA PRO A 62 11.63 7.71 15.94
C PRO A 62 12.67 7.66 17.06
N THR A 63 12.31 7.18 18.24
CA THR A 63 13.18 7.11 19.41
C THR A 63 14.01 5.81 19.44
N ARG A 64 13.66 4.83 18.61
CA ARG A 64 14.32 3.51 18.53
C ARG A 64 14.52 3.07 17.08
N PRO A 65 15.41 3.75 16.32
CA PRO A 65 15.65 3.40 14.93
C PRO A 65 16.25 1.99 14.81
N ARG A 66 15.75 1.22 13.85
CA ARG A 66 16.22 -0.14 13.54
C ARG A 66 16.26 -0.35 12.04
N TRP A 67 17.18 -1.20 11.59
CA TRP A 67 17.13 -1.75 10.24
C TRP A 67 16.01 -2.78 10.15
N LEU A 68 15.21 -2.69 9.09
CA LEU A 68 14.09 -3.58 8.82
C LEU A 68 14.27 -4.22 7.45
N GLU A 69 14.02 -5.52 7.36
CA GLU A 69 13.94 -6.22 6.09
C GLU A 69 12.56 -6.03 5.48
N LEU A 70 12.38 -4.95 4.72
CA LEU A 70 11.08 -4.57 4.15
C LEU A 70 10.62 -5.47 3.00
N ASN A 71 11.57 -6.03 2.23
CA ASN A 71 11.31 -6.89 1.07
C ASN A 71 11.82 -8.32 1.31
N SER A 72 11.43 -8.89 2.45
CA SER A 72 11.76 -10.27 2.84
C SER A 72 10.52 -11.16 2.71
N PRO A 73 10.67 -12.47 2.39
CA PRO A 73 9.56 -13.42 2.43
C PRO A 73 8.97 -13.60 3.84
N PHE A 74 9.69 -13.15 4.87
CA PHE A 74 9.23 -13.20 6.25
C PHE A 74 8.82 -11.81 6.72
N ARG A 75 7.62 -11.72 7.29
CA ARG A 75 7.14 -10.50 7.93
C ARG A 75 7.59 -10.52 9.40
N PRO A 76 8.40 -9.56 9.87
CA PRO A 76 8.78 -9.48 11.28
C PRO A 76 7.53 -9.36 12.15
N ASP A 77 7.53 -10.06 13.29
CA ASP A 77 6.49 -9.86 14.29
C ASP A 77 6.53 -8.41 14.78
N ARG A 78 5.35 -7.81 14.90
CA ARG A 78 5.16 -6.42 15.36
C ARG A 78 4.63 -6.33 16.79
N ARG A 79 4.42 -7.47 17.45
CA ARG A 79 3.97 -7.55 18.85
C ARG A 79 5.12 -7.38 19.84
#